data_AF-A0A565CBK4-F1
#
_entry.id   AF-A0A565CBK4-F1
#
_cell.length_a   1.000
_cell.length_b   1.000
_cell.length_c   1.000
_cell.angle_alpha   90.00
_cell.angle_beta   90.00
_cell.angle_gamma   90.00
#
_symmetry.space_group_name_H-M   'P 1'
#
loop_
_entity.id
_entity.type
_entity.pdbx_description
1 polymer ?
#
loop_
_entity_poly.entity_id
_entity_poly.type
_entity_poly.pdbx_seq_one_letter_code
_entity_poly.pdbx_strand_id
1 'polypeptide(L)'
;MDTSNNSPCSFQTCVGKSLFSQEASLCVHTELSRLKVPNGPRATPVGPERGWEDNAIDDFYKGKLPNWLTEDRMAASGINGQFYELQQSDLQENEWFHLCAEFAFRSDWVAYDGKRLKSFLPLDINKVIIQTKESGEESPRMKLKANNAIFYMSFKGNGDPGGKLTEYQAVVRRTGWMGNRDTFV
;
A
#
# COMPACT_ATOMS: atom_id res chain seq x y z
N MET A 1 0.36 -3.10 -22.02
CA MET A 1 0.62 -2.46 -23.32
C MET A 1 1.82 -1.56 -23.12
N ASP A 2 2.89 -1.72 -23.90
CA ASP A 2 4.01 -0.78 -23.83
C ASP A 2 3.71 0.39 -24.78
N THR A 3 3.49 1.57 -24.21
CA THR A 3 3.12 2.77 -24.96
C THR A 3 4.28 3.36 -25.75
N SER A 4 5.53 3.00 -25.44
CA SER A 4 6.71 3.51 -26.13
C SER A 4 6.90 2.90 -27.53
N ASN A 5 6.48 1.65 -27.71
CA ASN A 5 6.61 0.90 -28.95
C ASN A 5 5.27 0.38 -29.48
N ASN A 6 4.17 0.72 -28.81
CA ASN A 6 2.82 0.25 -29.12
C ASN A 6 2.76 -1.28 -29.33
N SER A 7 3.50 -2.04 -28.53
CA SER A 7 3.53 -3.51 -28.59
C SER A 7 2.86 -4.18 -27.37
N PRO A 8 2.17 -5.32 -27.57
CA PRO A 8 1.69 -6.11 -26.47
C PRO A 8 2.89 -6.76 -25.76
N CYS A 9 2.95 -6.58 -24.44
CA CYS A 9 3.95 -7.20 -23.59
C CYS A 9 3.30 -8.25 -22.69
N SER A 10 3.97 -9.39 -22.52
CA SER A 10 3.56 -10.38 -21.52
C SER A 10 4.16 -10.01 -20.18
N PHE A 11 3.32 -9.88 -19.15
CA PHE A 11 3.74 -9.59 -17.78
C PHE A 11 3.50 -10.81 -16.90
N GLN A 12 4.39 -11.05 -15.94
CA GLN A 12 4.25 -12.10 -14.94
C GLN A 12 4.33 -11.48 -13.56
N THR A 13 3.30 -11.73 -12.75
CA THR A 13 3.25 -11.36 -11.33
C THR A 13 3.02 -12.59 -10.47
N CYS A 14 3.62 -12.60 -9.28
CA CYS A 14 3.35 -13.58 -8.23
C CYS A 14 3.20 -12.81 -6.91
N VAL A 15 2.06 -13.01 -6.27
CA VAL A 15 1.65 -12.31 -5.07
C VAL A 15 1.29 -13.34 -4.02
N GLY A 16 1.92 -13.26 -2.86
CA GLY A 16 1.56 -14.04 -1.69
C GLY A 16 0.62 -13.25 -0.79
N LYS A 17 -0.36 -13.94 -0.20
CA LYS A 17 -1.20 -13.40 0.86
C LYS A 17 -0.84 -14.12 2.15
N SER A 18 -0.43 -13.39 3.17
CA SER A 18 -0.24 -13.96 4.51
C SER A 18 -1.56 -13.91 5.27
N LEU A 19 -2.04 -15.08 5.71
CA LEU A 19 -3.28 -15.23 6.48
C LEU A 19 -3.05 -15.21 7.99
N PHE A 20 -1.80 -15.10 8.44
CA PHE A 20 -1.42 -15.28 9.86
C PHE A 20 -0.92 -14.00 10.54
N SER A 21 -1.05 -12.85 9.90
CA SER A 21 -0.76 -11.58 10.57
C SER A 21 -1.86 -11.28 11.58
N GLN A 22 -1.64 -11.54 12.87
CA GLN A 22 -2.47 -10.97 13.95
C GLN A 22 -2.34 -9.43 14.03
N GLU A 23 -1.47 -8.87 13.19
CA GLU A 23 -0.97 -7.51 13.23
C GLU A 23 -1.61 -6.59 12.17
N ALA A 24 -2.32 -7.16 11.18
CA ALA A 24 -2.98 -6.43 10.09
C ALA A 24 -4.22 -7.20 9.56
N SER A 25 -5.20 -6.48 9.00
CA SER A 25 -6.39 -7.09 8.38
C SER A 25 -6.09 -7.76 7.04
N LEU A 26 -5.02 -7.35 6.36
CA LEU A 26 -4.55 -7.90 5.10
C LEU A 26 -3.04 -7.74 5.00
N CYS A 27 -2.30 -8.80 4.66
CA CYS A 27 -0.87 -8.73 4.39
C CYS A 27 -0.59 -9.34 3.03
N VAL A 28 -0.01 -8.56 2.12
CA VAL A 28 0.24 -8.95 0.73
C VAL A 28 1.67 -8.61 0.34
N HIS A 29 2.42 -9.62 -0.10
CA HIS A 29 3.80 -9.44 -0.56
C HIS A 29 3.94 -9.81 -2.03
N THR A 30 4.69 -9.01 -2.77
CA THR A 30 4.99 -9.28 -4.18
C THR A 30 6.27 -10.10 -4.27
N GLU A 31 6.17 -11.35 -4.71
CA GLU A 31 7.33 -12.23 -4.90
C GLU A 31 7.96 -12.08 -6.28
N LEU A 32 7.18 -11.67 -7.27
CA LEU A 32 7.61 -11.50 -8.64
C LEU A 32 6.76 -10.43 -9.32
N SER A 33 7.39 -9.50 -10.05
CA SER A 33 6.71 -8.50 -10.88
C SER A 33 7.64 -8.12 -12.03
N ARG A 34 7.48 -8.75 -13.20
CA ARG A 34 8.39 -8.54 -14.34
C ARG A 34 7.78 -8.88 -15.70
N LEU A 35 8.40 -8.39 -16.77
CA LEU A 35 8.14 -8.84 -18.14
C LEU A 35 8.51 -10.32 -18.32
N LYS A 36 7.61 -11.07 -18.95
CA LYS A 36 7.81 -12.47 -19.32
C LYS A 36 8.71 -12.52 -20.56
N VAL A 37 9.89 -13.14 -20.41
CA VAL A 37 10.83 -13.32 -21.52
C VAL A 37 10.44 -14.56 -22.33
N PRO A 38 10.37 -14.49 -23.67
CA PRO A 38 9.90 -15.61 -24.51
C PRO A 38 10.82 -16.84 -24.50
N ASN A 39 12.13 -16.66 -24.36
CA ASN A 39 13.13 -17.71 -24.56
C ASN A 39 14.07 -17.84 -23.34
N GLY A 40 14.05 -19.00 -22.69
CA GLY A 40 15.03 -19.42 -21.68
C GLY A 40 14.40 -19.80 -20.33
N PRO A 41 14.94 -20.83 -19.63
CA PRO A 41 14.48 -21.17 -18.29
C PRO A 41 15.02 -20.12 -17.32
N ARG A 42 14.29 -19.00 -17.12
CA ARG A 42 14.45 -18.24 -15.88
C ARG A 42 13.64 -18.93 -14.80
N ALA A 43 14.13 -20.08 -14.36
CA ALA A 43 13.71 -20.71 -13.12
C ALA A 43 14.15 -19.81 -11.96
N THR A 44 13.52 -18.66 -11.79
CA THR A 44 13.51 -18.04 -10.46
C THR A 44 12.59 -18.94 -9.65
N PRO A 45 13.10 -19.65 -8.62
CA PRO A 45 12.25 -20.52 -7.81
C PRO A 45 11.12 -19.66 -7.24
N VAL A 46 9.87 -19.95 -7.58
CA VAL A 46 8.70 -19.38 -6.91
C VAL A 46 8.37 -20.37 -5.81
N GLY A 47 8.55 -19.99 -4.55
CA GLY A 47 8.48 -20.91 -3.44
C GLY A 47 8.96 -20.31 -2.11
N PRO A 48 8.74 -21.04 -1.00
CA PRO A 48 8.96 -20.56 0.37
C PRO A 48 10.41 -20.18 0.69
N GLU A 49 11.38 -20.57 -0.15
CA GLU A 49 12.79 -20.18 -0.02
C GLU A 49 13.03 -18.68 -0.29
N ARG A 50 12.10 -17.98 -0.95
CA ARG A 50 12.07 -16.49 -0.99
C ARG A 50 11.37 -15.90 0.22
N GLY A 51 11.78 -16.36 1.40
CA GLY A 51 11.27 -15.85 2.67
C GLY A 51 11.39 -14.33 2.76
N TRP A 52 10.42 -13.73 3.44
CA TRP A 52 10.48 -12.34 3.89
C TRP A 52 11.72 -12.16 4.78
N GLU A 53 12.71 -11.40 4.30
CA GLU A 53 13.91 -11.08 5.09
C GLU A 53 13.59 -9.96 6.09
N ASP A 54 12.94 -10.33 7.19
CA ASP A 54 12.52 -9.40 8.25
C ASP A 54 13.68 -8.55 8.79
N ASN A 55 14.90 -9.11 8.80
CA ASN A 55 16.11 -8.45 9.30
C ASN A 55 16.51 -7.19 8.51
N ALA A 56 16.07 -7.04 7.26
CA ALA A 56 16.42 -5.90 6.42
C ALA A 56 15.50 -4.68 6.61
N ILE A 57 14.43 -4.85 7.39
CA ILE A 57 13.47 -3.79 7.69
C ILE A 57 13.87 -3.16 9.02
N ASP A 58 13.76 -1.84 9.10
CA ASP A 58 13.99 -1.11 10.34
C ASP A 58 12.94 -1.50 11.38
N ASP A 59 13.35 -1.69 12.63
CA ASP A 59 12.44 -2.07 13.72
C ASP A 59 11.28 -1.08 13.90
N PHE A 60 11.45 0.19 13.50
CA PHE A 60 10.36 1.17 13.46
C PHE A 60 9.16 0.73 12.61
N TYR A 61 9.41 0.01 11.51
CA TYR A 61 8.36 -0.48 10.62
C TYR A 61 7.95 -1.92 10.92
N LYS A 62 8.44 -2.55 12.01
CA LYS A 62 8.06 -3.92 12.37
C LYS A 62 6.88 -3.97 13.35
N GLY A 63 6.31 -5.17 13.49
CA GLY A 63 5.25 -5.47 14.45
C GLY A 63 3.86 -4.97 14.04
N LYS A 64 3.00 -4.75 15.04
CA LYS A 64 1.59 -4.37 14.84
C LYS A 64 1.44 -3.04 14.10
N LEU A 65 0.51 -2.99 13.13
CA LEU A 65 0.15 -1.73 12.48
C LEU A 65 -0.31 -0.71 13.54
N PRO A 66 0.13 0.56 13.44
CA PRO A 66 -0.35 1.58 14.36
C PRO A 66 -1.84 1.82 14.17
N ASN A 67 -2.51 2.23 15.26
CA ASN A 67 -3.87 2.75 15.17
C ASN A 67 -3.91 4.04 14.36
N TRP A 68 -5.09 4.37 13.85
CA TRP A 68 -5.38 5.64 13.19
C TRP A 68 -4.91 6.85 14.02
N LEU A 69 -4.58 7.94 13.32
CA LEU A 69 -4.05 9.15 13.95
C LEU A 69 -5.13 9.89 14.76
N THR A 70 -4.80 10.19 16.01
CA THR A 70 -5.54 11.16 16.82
C THR A 70 -4.91 12.54 16.67
N GLU A 71 -5.69 13.60 16.90
CA GLU A 71 -5.20 14.98 16.81
C GLU A 71 -4.00 15.21 17.75
N ASP A 72 -4.06 14.69 18.98
CA ASP A 72 -2.95 14.76 19.94
C ASP A 72 -1.67 14.10 19.43
N ARG A 73 -1.80 12.97 18.73
CA ARG A 73 -0.66 12.23 18.18
C ARG A 73 -0.05 12.96 16.99
N MET A 74 -0.87 13.58 16.15
CA MET A 74 -0.39 14.46 15.08
C MET A 74 0.31 15.69 15.64
N ALA A 75 -0.23 16.32 16.69
CA ALA A 75 0.38 17.48 17.33
C ALA A 75 1.73 17.12 17.99
N ALA A 76 1.78 16.02 18.76
CA ALA A 76 3.00 15.55 19.41
C ALA A 76 4.08 15.13 18.41
N SER A 77 3.69 14.56 17.27
CA SER A 77 4.64 14.09 16.26
C SER A 77 4.98 15.14 15.20
N GLY A 78 4.17 16.19 15.06
CA GLY A 78 4.47 17.39 14.29
C GLY A 78 5.68 18.14 14.84
N ILE A 79 5.92 18.03 16.16
CA ILE A 79 7.16 18.51 16.80
C ILE A 79 8.40 17.80 16.23
N ASN A 80 8.25 16.54 15.84
CA ASN A 80 9.35 15.71 15.34
C ASN A 80 9.40 15.64 13.81
N GLY A 81 8.50 16.32 13.08
CA GLY A 81 8.50 16.33 11.61
C GLY A 81 8.44 14.92 10.99
N GLN A 82 7.69 14.00 11.59
CA GLN A 82 7.58 12.62 11.07
C GLN A 82 6.34 12.40 10.19
N PHE A 83 5.37 13.31 10.28
CA PHE A 83 4.08 13.20 9.60
C PHE A 83 3.92 14.31 8.55
N TYR A 84 3.48 13.92 7.36
CA TYR A 84 3.31 14.83 6.23
C TYR A 84 2.01 14.51 5.51
N GLU A 85 1.18 15.52 5.34
CA GLU A 85 -0.03 15.42 4.53
C GLU A 85 0.30 15.66 3.05
N LEU A 86 -0.17 14.76 2.20
CA LEU A 86 0.02 14.87 0.75
C LEU A 86 -0.95 15.87 0.14
N GLN A 87 -0.47 16.58 -0.88
CA GLN A 87 -1.32 17.45 -1.69
C GLN A 87 -2.08 16.61 -2.72
N GLN A 88 -3.22 17.12 -3.20
CA GLN A 88 -4.04 16.44 -4.20
C GLN A 88 -3.25 16.10 -5.49
N SER A 89 -2.31 16.96 -5.89
CA SER A 89 -1.43 16.70 -7.04
C SER A 89 -0.56 15.47 -6.83
N ASP A 90 -0.03 15.26 -5.62
CA ASP A 90 0.80 14.09 -5.32
C ASP A 90 -0.04 12.80 -5.33
N LEU A 91 -1.32 12.87 -4.94
CA LEU A 91 -2.25 11.73 -5.03
C LEU A 91 -2.54 11.35 -6.49
N GLN A 92 -2.77 12.34 -7.35
CA GLN A 92 -3.05 12.11 -8.78
C GLN A 92 -1.84 11.53 -9.52
N GLU A 93 -0.62 11.90 -9.14
CA GLU A 93 0.62 11.33 -9.70
C GLU A 93 0.88 9.88 -9.23
N ASN A 94 0.20 9.41 -8.16
CA ASN A 94 0.47 8.14 -7.50
C ASN A 94 -0.79 7.25 -7.44
N GLU A 95 -1.16 6.67 -8.58
CA GLU A 95 -2.37 5.84 -8.72
C GLU A 95 -2.40 4.60 -7.79
N TRP A 96 -1.24 4.15 -7.29
CA TRP A 96 -1.16 3.03 -6.36
C TRP A 96 -1.88 3.29 -5.03
N PHE A 97 -2.13 4.55 -4.66
CA PHE A 97 -2.99 4.87 -3.52
C PHE A 97 -4.43 4.37 -3.72
N HIS A 98 -4.98 4.46 -4.93
CA HIS A 98 -6.30 3.89 -5.22
C HIS A 98 -6.29 2.36 -5.06
N LEU A 99 -5.20 1.70 -5.47
CA LEU A 99 -5.04 0.26 -5.25
C LEU A 99 -5.02 -0.09 -3.75
N CYS A 100 -4.30 0.68 -2.93
CA CYS A 100 -4.29 0.50 -1.48
C CYS A 100 -5.66 0.72 -0.84
N ALA A 101 -6.37 1.77 -1.25
CA ALA A 101 -7.73 2.05 -0.79
C ALA A 101 -8.70 0.92 -1.17
N GLU A 102 -8.61 0.39 -2.39
CA GLU A 102 -9.40 -0.77 -2.82
C GLU A 102 -9.10 -2.03 -2.01
N PHE A 103 -7.83 -2.28 -1.68
CA PHE A 103 -7.45 -3.40 -0.83
C PHE A 103 -8.03 -3.27 0.58
N ALA A 104 -7.91 -2.09 1.20
CA ALA A 104 -8.47 -1.82 2.52
C ALA A 104 -10.01 -1.92 2.51
N PHE A 105 -10.65 -1.36 1.49
CA PHE A 105 -12.10 -1.44 1.33
C PHE A 105 -12.57 -2.88 1.09
N ARG A 106 -11.79 -3.73 0.41
CA ARG A 106 -12.14 -5.15 0.26
C ARG A 106 -11.87 -5.97 1.52
N SER A 107 -10.83 -5.67 2.29
CA SER A 107 -10.46 -6.45 3.47
C SER A 107 -11.49 -6.34 4.59
N ASP A 108 -12.13 -5.19 4.72
CA ASP A 108 -13.19 -4.94 5.71
C ASP A 108 -14.51 -5.67 5.36
N TRP A 109 -14.71 -6.00 4.08
CA TRP A 109 -15.98 -6.53 3.56
C TRP A 109 -15.88 -7.96 2.98
N VAL A 110 -14.83 -8.71 3.32
CA VAL A 110 -14.60 -10.10 2.83
C VAL A 110 -15.78 -11.04 3.08
N ALA A 111 -16.64 -10.73 4.06
CA ALA A 111 -17.84 -11.53 4.39
C ALA A 111 -19.06 -11.27 3.47
N TYR A 112 -19.05 -10.22 2.65
CA TYR A 112 -20.17 -9.88 1.75
C TYR A 112 -19.88 -10.30 0.30
N ASP A 113 -20.93 -10.56 -0.48
CA ASP A 113 -20.80 -10.95 -1.90
C ASP A 113 -19.98 -9.89 -2.66
N GLY A 114 -18.75 -10.25 -3.03
CA GLY A 114 -17.75 -9.38 -3.66
C GLY A 114 -18.22 -8.70 -4.94
N LYS A 115 -19.34 -9.13 -5.53
CA LYS A 115 -19.99 -8.46 -6.65
C LYS A 115 -20.57 -7.08 -6.30
N ARG A 116 -20.99 -6.85 -5.05
CA ARG A 116 -21.55 -5.55 -4.61
C ARG A 116 -20.49 -4.46 -4.46
N LEU A 117 -19.26 -4.83 -4.14
CA LEU A 117 -18.18 -3.86 -3.89
C LEU A 117 -17.83 -3.01 -5.12
N LYS A 118 -17.98 -3.56 -6.33
CA LYS A 118 -17.71 -2.84 -7.58
C LYS A 118 -18.63 -1.62 -7.77
N SER A 119 -19.84 -1.65 -7.21
CA SER A 119 -20.80 -0.55 -7.33
C SER A 119 -20.38 0.69 -6.55
N PHE A 120 -19.42 0.57 -5.62
CA PHE A 120 -18.93 1.68 -4.80
C PHE A 120 -17.62 2.27 -5.33
N LEU A 121 -17.11 1.77 -6.46
CA LEU A 121 -15.92 2.30 -7.14
C LEU A 121 -16.29 3.39 -8.17
N PRO A 122 -15.35 4.27 -8.55
CA PRO A 122 -14.03 4.46 -7.92
C PRO A 122 -14.14 5.05 -6.51
N LEU A 123 -13.13 4.78 -5.68
CA LEU A 123 -13.00 5.41 -4.37
C LEU A 123 -12.41 6.81 -4.52
N ASP A 124 -13.01 7.79 -3.85
CA ASP A 124 -12.52 9.15 -3.75
C ASP A 124 -11.63 9.26 -2.50
N ILE A 125 -10.33 9.48 -2.71
CA ILE A 125 -9.35 9.61 -1.64
C ILE A 125 -9.38 11.05 -1.14
N ASN A 126 -9.81 11.23 0.11
CA ASN A 126 -9.94 12.55 0.71
C ASN A 126 -8.60 13.05 1.27
N LYS A 127 -7.85 12.17 1.95
CA LYS A 127 -6.64 12.54 2.68
C LYS A 127 -5.66 11.39 2.77
N VAL A 128 -4.37 11.69 2.61
CA VAL A 128 -3.29 10.75 2.90
C VAL A 128 -2.21 11.45 3.71
N ILE A 129 -1.85 10.85 4.84
CA ILE A 129 -0.71 11.25 5.66
C ILE A 129 0.36 10.18 5.57
N ILE A 130 1.60 10.58 5.30
CA ILE A 130 2.77 9.71 5.32
C ILE A 130 3.48 9.87 6.66
N GLN A 131 3.91 8.75 7.21
CA GLN A 131 4.83 8.65 8.32
C GLN A 131 6.10 7.91 7.91
N THR A 132 7.25 8.55 8.13
CA THR A 132 8.58 7.96 7.95
C THR A 132 9.40 8.06 9.23
N LYS A 133 10.36 7.16 9.42
CA LYS A 133 11.33 7.20 10.52
C LYS A 133 12.15 8.48 10.50
N GLU A 134 12.65 8.85 9.31
CA GLU A 134 13.50 10.01 9.09
C GLU A 134 12.69 11.31 9.27
N SER A 135 12.96 11.99 10.38
CA SER A 135 12.57 13.37 10.64
C SER A 135 13.59 14.29 9.95
N GLY A 136 13.18 14.96 8.89
CA GLY A 136 14.08 15.84 8.12
C GLY A 136 13.31 16.75 7.19
N GLU A 137 13.97 17.84 6.76
CA GLU A 137 13.48 18.87 5.82
C GLU A 137 13.15 18.33 4.41
N GLU A 138 13.23 17.02 4.20
CA GLU A 138 12.91 16.40 2.94
C GLU A 138 11.45 16.67 2.53
N SER A 139 11.28 17.13 1.30
CA SER A 139 9.96 17.36 0.73
C SER A 139 9.11 16.07 0.77
N PRO A 140 7.77 16.17 0.90
CA PRO A 140 6.86 15.03 0.87
C PRO A 140 7.06 14.10 -0.35
N ARG A 141 7.49 14.66 -1.48
CA ARG A 141 7.80 13.92 -2.71
C ARG A 141 9.00 12.97 -2.59
N MET A 142 9.98 13.30 -1.76
CA MET A 142 11.10 12.40 -1.47
C MET A 142 10.64 11.28 -0.52
N LYS A 143 9.79 11.61 0.46
CA LYS A 143 9.20 10.62 1.38
C LYS A 143 8.28 9.63 0.68
N LEU A 144 7.59 10.03 -0.39
CA LEU A 144 6.83 9.12 -1.27
C LEU A 144 7.70 8.06 -1.95
N LYS A 145 8.98 8.38 -2.21
CA LYS A 145 9.96 7.45 -2.80
C LYS A 145 10.66 6.59 -1.74
N ALA A 146 10.37 6.79 -0.46
CA ALA A 146 10.96 5.98 0.60
C ALA A 146 10.52 4.52 0.46
N ASN A 147 11.47 3.59 0.57
CA ASN A 147 11.19 2.16 0.49
C ASN A 147 10.25 1.70 1.61
N ASN A 148 10.39 2.30 2.79
CA ASN A 148 9.60 1.98 3.97
C ASN A 148 8.83 3.23 4.44
N ALA A 149 7.51 3.11 4.58
CA ALA A 149 6.64 4.18 5.03
C ALA A 149 5.31 3.63 5.55
N ILE A 150 4.67 4.38 6.43
CA ILE A 150 3.30 4.11 6.89
C ILE A 150 2.39 5.22 6.35
N PHE A 151 1.27 4.83 5.77
CA PHE A 151 0.29 5.70 5.15
C PHE A 151 -1.01 5.62 5.93
N TYR A 152 -1.57 6.77 6.25
CA TYR A 152 -2.88 6.91 6.88
C TYR A 152 -3.80 7.54 5.84
N MET A 153 -4.75 6.77 5.34
CA MET A 153 -5.60 7.12 4.22
C MET A 153 -7.05 7.25 4.68
N SER A 154 -7.72 8.34 4.31
CA SER A 154 -9.17 8.46 4.39
C SER A 154 -9.79 8.57 3.00
N PHE A 155 -10.88 7.85 2.78
CA PHE A 155 -11.53 7.77 1.48
C PHE A 155 -13.01 7.45 1.61
N LYS A 156 -13.77 7.68 0.54
CA LYS A 156 -15.20 7.37 0.44
C LYS A 156 -15.50 6.66 -0.88
N GLY A 157 -16.48 5.77 -0.86
CA GLY A 157 -17.00 5.17 -2.09
C GLY A 157 -18.14 5.98 -2.71
N ASN A 158 -18.60 5.57 -3.89
CA ASN A 158 -19.83 6.06 -4.53
C ASN A 158 -21.11 5.55 -3.84
N GLY A 159 -21.16 5.68 -2.52
CA GLY A 159 -22.15 5.07 -1.64
C GLY A 159 -21.49 4.15 -0.62
N ASP A 160 -22.32 3.48 0.17
CA ASP A 160 -21.88 2.64 1.28
C ASP A 160 -22.66 1.31 1.28
N PRO A 161 -22.00 0.16 1.45
CA PRO A 161 -22.67 -1.14 1.52
C PRO A 161 -23.69 -1.23 2.66
N GLY A 162 -23.49 -0.50 3.75
CA GLY A 162 -24.39 -0.36 4.90
C GLY A 162 -25.43 0.77 4.76
N GLY A 163 -25.46 1.48 3.63
CA GLY A 163 -26.49 2.49 3.31
C GLY A 163 -26.29 3.87 3.94
N LYS A 164 -25.19 4.12 4.66
CA LYS A 164 -24.86 5.43 5.23
C LYS A 164 -23.56 5.94 4.64
N LEU A 165 -23.52 7.18 4.14
CA LEU A 165 -22.29 7.78 3.64
C LEU A 165 -21.24 7.83 4.76
N THR A 166 -20.28 6.91 4.71
CA THR A 166 -19.25 6.73 5.74
C THR A 166 -17.89 7.02 5.10
N GLU A 167 -17.09 7.83 5.78
CA GLU A 167 -15.67 7.97 5.45
C GLU A 167 -14.93 6.77 6.04
N TYR A 168 -14.18 6.06 5.20
CA TYR A 168 -13.36 4.93 5.60
C TYR A 168 -11.96 5.41 5.93
N GLN A 169 -11.33 4.72 6.87
CA GLN A 169 -9.96 4.97 7.30
C GLN A 169 -9.15 3.69 7.14
N ALA A 170 -7.96 3.82 6.59
CA ALA A 170 -7.02 2.71 6.43
C ALA A 170 -5.62 3.12 6.82
N VAL A 171 -4.94 2.25 7.55
CA VAL A 171 -3.51 2.35 7.80
C VAL A 171 -2.83 1.31 6.91
N VAL A 172 -1.85 1.74 6.12
CA VAL A 172 -1.12 0.89 5.18
C VAL A 172 0.36 1.07 5.43
N ARG A 173 1.08 -0.01 5.69
CA ARG A 173 2.53 -0.02 5.81
C ARG A 173 3.13 -0.58 4.53
N ARG A 174 3.88 0.24 3.80
CA ARG A 174 4.73 -0.25 2.72
C ARG A 174 6.12 -0.53 3.26
N THR A 175 6.63 -1.71 2.97
CA THR A 175 8.02 -2.07 3.23
C THR A 175 8.64 -2.65 1.97
N GLY A 176 9.78 -2.09 1.59
CA GLY A 176 10.48 -2.39 0.35
C GLY A 176 11.90 -2.82 0.64
N TRP A 177 12.35 -3.91 0.02
CA TRP A 177 13.75 -4.30 0.05
C TRP A 177 14.49 -3.64 -1.13
N MET A 178 15.78 -3.34 -0.98
CA MET A 178 16.63 -2.71 -2.02
C MET A 178 16.79 -3.53 -3.33
N GLY A 179 16.06 -4.64 -3.50
CA GLY A 179 15.94 -5.37 -4.74
C GLY A 179 14.47 -5.59 -5.13
N ASN A 180 13.89 -4.64 -5.87
CA ASN A 180 12.63 -4.72 -6.64
C ASN A 180 11.50 -5.57 -6.00
N ARG A 181 11.20 -5.34 -4.72
CA ARG A 181 10.09 -6.02 -4.02
C ARG A 181 9.35 -5.00 -3.16
N ASP A 182 8.14 -4.65 -3.57
CA ASP A 182 7.20 -3.88 -2.76
C ASP A 182 6.27 -4.84 -2.00
N THR A 183 6.17 -4.65 -0.69
CA THR A 183 5.22 -5.37 0.16
C THR A 183 4.31 -4.38 0.86
N PHE A 184 3.03 -4.68 0.80
CA PHE A 184 1.95 -3.89 1.36
C PHE A 184 1.35 -4.68 2.53
N VAL A 185 1.51 -4.15 3.72
CA VAL A 185 0.91 -4.66 4.96
C VAL A 185 -0.14 -3.69 5.46
#